data_AF-A0A1H0UUY4-F1
#
_entry.id   AF-A0A1H0UUY4-F1
#
_cell.length_a   1.000
_cell.length_b   1.000
_cell.length_c   1.000
_cell.angle_alpha   90.00
_cell.angle_beta   90.00
_cell.angle_gamma   90.00
#
_symmetry.space_group_name_H-M   'P 1'
#
loop_
_entity.id
_entity.type
_entity.pdbx_description
1 polymer ?
#
loop_
_entity_poly.entity_id
_entity_poly.type
_entity_poly.pdbx_seq_one_letter_code
_entity_poly.pdbx_strand_id
1 'polypeptide(L)'
;MYLAEAANGVPVRELCARYGFSDASFYGWRARYGPTRHADVADTRRMRQLEEENVRLKSMLADALLQLELLRNRTGRRSNGKTDG
;
A
#
# COMPACT_ATOMS: atom_id res chain seq x y z
N MET A 1 -22.75 -3.68 5.32
CA MET A 1 -22.47 -5.11 5.60
C MET A 1 -22.54 -5.27 7.11
N TYR A 2 -23.39 -6.18 7.62
CA TYR A 2 -23.69 -6.30 9.06
C TYR A 2 -22.46 -6.45 9.97
N LEU A 3 -21.35 -7.03 9.47
CA LEU A 3 -20.08 -7.09 10.21
C LEU A 3 -19.44 -5.70 10.44
N ALA A 4 -19.52 -4.81 9.44
CA ALA A 4 -19.01 -3.44 9.55
C ALA A 4 -19.90 -2.57 10.46
N GLU A 5 -21.22 -2.76 10.39
CA GLU A 5 -22.16 -2.07 11.29
C GLU A 5 -21.93 -2.45 12.75
N ALA A 6 -21.71 -3.75 13.03
CA ALA A 6 -21.31 -4.19 14.36
C ALA A 6 -19.95 -3.64 14.80
N ALA A 7 -18.98 -3.50 13.88
CA ALA A 7 -17.68 -2.88 14.17
C ALA A 7 -17.81 -1.38 14.48
N ASN A 8 -18.80 -0.70 13.92
CA ASN A 8 -19.15 0.69 14.20
C ASN A 8 -20.02 0.86 15.46
N GLY A 9 -20.24 -0.21 16.24
CA GLY A 9 -20.91 -0.16 17.54
C GLY A 9 -22.40 -0.44 17.50
N VAL A 10 -22.99 -0.84 16.36
CA VAL A 10 -24.39 -1.26 16.31
C VAL A 10 -24.57 -2.57 17.09
N PRO A 11 -25.52 -2.66 18.04
CA PRO A 11 -25.76 -3.88 18.79
C PRO A 11 -26.12 -5.07 17.90
N VAL A 12 -25.45 -6.21 18.11
CA VAL A 12 -25.70 -7.46 17.33
C VAL A 12 -27.17 -7.86 17.37
N ARG A 13 -27.83 -7.69 18.51
CA ARG A 13 -29.25 -8.00 18.69
C ARG A 13 -30.17 -7.22 17.75
N GLU A 14 -29.82 -5.96 17.49
CA GLU A 14 -30.55 -5.10 16.54
C GLU A 14 -30.33 -5.57 15.10
N LEU A 15 -29.09 -5.94 14.77
CA LEU A 15 -28.74 -6.49 13.45
C LEU A 15 -29.47 -7.82 13.20
N CYS A 16 -29.53 -8.70 14.19
CA CYS A 16 -30.27 -9.97 14.12
C CYS A 16 -31.76 -9.73 13.86
N ALA A 17 -32.38 -8.77 14.56
CA ALA A 17 -33.78 -8.41 14.35
C ALA A 17 -34.04 -7.77 12.98
N ARG A 18 -33.13 -6.92 12.51
CA ARG A 18 -33.26 -6.19 11.24
C ARG A 18 -33.05 -7.08 10.01
N TYR A 19 -32.07 -7.98 10.08
CA TYR A 19 -31.64 -8.80 8.94
C TYR A 19 -32.12 -10.26 9.00
N GLY A 20 -32.81 -10.66 10.07
CA GLY A 20 -33.44 -11.97 10.17
C GLY A 20 -32.48 -13.15 10.35
N PHE A 21 -31.30 -12.91 10.93
CA PHE A 21 -30.34 -13.97 11.27
C PHE A 21 -30.21 -14.16 12.78
N SER A 22 -29.71 -15.33 13.19
CA SER A 22 -29.45 -15.62 14.60
C SER A 22 -28.11 -15.06 15.07
N ASP A 23 -27.96 -14.80 16.38
CA ASP A 23 -26.67 -14.44 16.98
C ASP A 23 -25.59 -15.46 16.62
N ALA A 24 -25.92 -16.76 16.63
CA ALA A 24 -24.99 -17.84 16.27
C ALA A 24 -24.49 -17.70 14.82
N SER A 25 -25.37 -17.37 13.88
CA SER A 25 -25.00 -17.09 12.48
C SER A 25 -24.04 -15.90 12.39
N PHE A 26 -24.36 -14.81 13.11
CA PHE A 26 -23.51 -13.63 13.16
C PHE A 26 -22.10 -13.93 13.68
N TYR A 27 -21.99 -14.62 14.81
CA TYR A 27 -20.68 -14.97 15.38
C TYR A 27 -19.92 -15.96 14.49
N GLY A 28 -20.62 -16.88 13.82
CA GLY A 28 -20.02 -17.77 12.82
C GLY A 28 -19.42 -17.01 11.63
N TRP A 29 -20.13 -16.01 11.10
CA TRP A 29 -19.62 -15.14 10.05
C TRP A 29 -18.51 -14.22 10.55
N ARG A 30 -18.60 -13.70 11.78
CA ARG A 30 -17.55 -12.88 12.38
C ARG A 30 -16.25 -13.67 12.57
N ALA A 31 -16.32 -14.96 12.91
CA ALA A 31 -15.15 -15.82 13.01
C ALA A 31 -14.52 -16.12 11.63
N ARG A 32 -15.34 -16.29 10.58
CA ARG A 32 -14.87 -16.64 9.23
C ARG A 32 -14.43 -15.45 8.38
N TYR A 33 -15.16 -14.34 8.47
CA TYR A 33 -15.07 -13.18 7.58
C TYR A 33 -14.88 -11.87 8.34
N GLY A 34 -14.95 -11.90 9.67
CA GLY A 34 -14.58 -10.73 10.45
C GLY A 34 -13.11 -10.40 10.24
N PRO A 35 -12.70 -9.16 10.51
CA PRO A 35 -11.30 -8.77 10.47
C PRO A 35 -10.54 -9.63 11.48
N THR A 36 -9.88 -10.67 10.99
CA THR A 36 -8.90 -11.39 11.79
C THR A 36 -7.77 -10.40 12.00
N ARG A 37 -7.45 -10.08 13.25
CA ARG A 37 -6.27 -9.24 13.59
C ARG A 37 -4.99 -9.68 12.86
N HIS A 38 -4.94 -10.93 12.40
CA HIS A 38 -3.82 -11.49 11.65
C HIS A 38 -3.77 -11.07 10.17
N ALA A 39 -4.90 -10.95 9.47
CA ALA A 39 -4.93 -10.53 8.07
C ALA A 39 -4.55 -9.04 7.92
N ASP A 40 -5.16 -8.17 8.72
CA ASP A 40 -4.84 -6.72 8.70
C ASP A 40 -3.38 -6.45 9.09
N VAL A 41 -2.82 -7.19 10.05
CA VAL A 41 -1.42 -6.98 10.49
C VAL A 41 -0.43 -7.50 9.46
N ALA A 42 -0.70 -8.63 8.79
CA ALA A 42 0.16 -9.14 7.73
C ALA A 42 0.14 -8.22 6.51
N ASP A 43 -1.04 -7.77 6.08
CA ASP A 43 -1.20 -6.89 4.93
C ASP A 43 -0.63 -5.50 5.20
N THR A 44 -0.83 -4.94 6.40
CA THR A 44 -0.21 -3.65 6.77
C THR A 44 1.31 -3.74 6.88
N ARG A 45 1.88 -4.85 7.36
CA ARG A 45 3.34 -5.08 7.36
C ARG A 45 3.89 -5.15 5.94
N ARG A 46 3.24 -5.93 5.07
CA ARG A 46 3.62 -6.02 3.65
C ARG A 46 3.51 -4.66 2.95
N MET A 47 2.46 -3.90 3.25
CA MET A 47 2.26 -2.55 2.70
C MET A 47 3.41 -1.62 3.09
N ARG A 48 3.80 -1.58 4.37
CA ARG A 48 4.94 -0.77 4.83
C ARG A 48 6.25 -1.17 4.17
N GLN A 49 6.50 -2.48 4.03
CA GLN A 49 7.70 -2.97 3.35
C GLN A 49 7.74 -2.51 1.88
N LEU A 50 6.61 -2.59 1.17
CA LEU A 50 6.52 -2.11 -0.20
C LEU A 50 6.70 -0.59 -0.31
N GLU A 51 6.19 0.18 0.65
CA GLU A 51 6.39 1.64 0.73
C GLU A 51 7.87 1.98 0.94
N GLU A 52 8.55 1.31 1.86
CA GLU A 52 9.98 1.47 2.12
C GLU A 52 10.84 1.12 0.89
N GLU A 53 10.54 -0.01 0.23
CA GLU A 53 11.20 -0.38 -1.01
C GLU A 53 10.95 0.65 -2.12
N ASN A 54 9.74 1.19 -2.23
CA ASN A 54 9.42 2.19 -3.24
C ASN A 54 10.23 3.48 -3.05
N VAL A 55 10.38 3.94 -1.81
CA VAL A 55 11.22 5.10 -1.47
C VAL A 55 12.67 4.84 -1.87
N ARG A 56 13.20 3.66 -1.55
CA ARG A 56 14.58 3.28 -1.90
C ARG A 56 14.78 3.24 -3.41
N LEU A 57 13.86 2.62 -4.15
CA LEU A 57 13.90 2.52 -5.60
C LEU A 57 13.84 3.91 -6.27
N LYS A 58 12.95 4.79 -5.80
CA LYS A 58 12.86 6.17 -6.30
C LYS A 58 14.14 6.97 -6.08
N SER A 59 14.79 6.81 -4.92
CA SER A 59 16.08 7.45 -4.63
C SER A 59 17.16 6.98 -5.61
N MET A 60 17.30 5.66 -5.78
CA MET A 60 18.30 5.11 -6.71
C MET A 60 18.04 5.52 -8.16
N LEU A 61 16.76 5.61 -8.56
CA LEU A 61 16.39 6.10 -9.89
C LEU A 61 16.80 7.56 -10.08
N ALA A 62 16.56 8.42 -9.08
CA ALA A 62 16.96 9.82 -9.14
C ALA A 62 18.49 9.97 -9.27
N ASP A 63 19.26 9.19 -8.50
CA ASP A 63 20.72 9.18 -8.57
C ASP A 63 21.23 8.72 -9.95
N ALA A 64 20.63 7.66 -10.51
CA ALA A 64 20.99 7.16 -11.83
C ALA A 64 20.67 8.17 -12.93
N LEU A 65 19.52 8.85 -12.85
CA LEU A 65 19.15 9.92 -13.77
C LEU A 65 20.12 11.10 -13.69
N LEU A 66 20.54 11.50 -12.47
CA LEU A 66 21.55 12.54 -12.28
C LEU A 66 22.89 12.16 -12.91
N GLN A 67 23.35 10.92 -12.72
CA GLN A 67 24.58 10.43 -13.34
C GLN A 67 24.50 10.44 -14.87
N LEU A 68 23.36 10.04 -15.43
CA LEU A 68 23.12 10.06 -16.87
C LEU A 68 23.13 11.50 -17.42
N GLU A 69 22.52 12.45 -16.71
CA GLU A 69 22.54 13.88 -17.03
C GLU A 69 23.97 14.42 -17.06
N LEU A 70 24.78 14.11 -16.04
CA LEU A 70 26.18 14.51 -15.96
C LEU A 70 27.02 13.93 -17.10
N LEU A 71 26.83 12.65 -17.43
CA LEU A 71 27.53 12.00 -18.54
C LEU A 71 27.14 12.61 -19.89
N ARG A 72 25.86 12.89 -20.11
CA ARG A 72 25.34 13.56 -21.32
C ARG A 72 25.89 14.98 -21.46
N ASN A 73 25.93 15.75 -20.37
CA ASN A 73 26.51 17.09 -20.38
C ASN A 73 28.03 17.05 -20.65
N ARG A 74 28.74 16.04 -20.14
CA ARG A 74 30.18 15.84 -20.40
C ARG A 74 30.47 15.48 -21.86
N THR A 75 29.61 14.70 -22.53
CA THR A 75 29.78 14.39 -23.96
C THR A 75 29.42 15.59 -24.84
N GLY A 76 28.37 16.34 -24.52
CA GLY A 76 28.00 17.57 -25.24
C GLY A 76 29.03 18.70 -25.14
N ARG A 77 29.79 18.78 -24.03
CA ARG A 77 30.87 19.77 -23.86
C ARG A 77 32.14 19.40 -24.61
N ARG A 78 32.36 18.11 -24.91
CA ARG A 78 33.56 17.61 -25.62
C ARG A 78 33.45 17.80 -27.14
N SER A 79 32.25 17.83 -27.71
CA SER A 79 32.03 18.13 -29.14
C SER A 79 32.22 19.61 -29.48
N ASN A 80 32.12 20.51 -28.50
CA ASN A 80 32.23 21.97 -28.72
C ASN A 80 33.66 22.52 -28.62
N GLY A 81 34.67 21.66 -28.44
CA GLY A 81 36.07 22.05 -28.27
C GLY A 81 37.01 21.51 -29.36
N LYS A 82 36.48 21.03 -30.48
CA LYS A 82 37.27 20.49 -31.60
C LYS A 82 36.81 21.09 -32.93
N THR A 83 36.75 22.42 -32.97
CA THR A 83 36.68 23.26 -34.18
C THR A 83 37.43 24.54 -33.87
N ASP A 84 38.76 24.50 -34.01
CA ASP A 84 39.64 25.61 -34.43
C ASP A 84 41.09 25.23 -34.10
N GLY A 85 41.89 25.04 -35.15
CA GLY A 85 43.29 24.62 -35.12
C GLY A 85 43.62 23.68 -36.27
#